data_AF-A0A966SRJ8-F1
#
_entry.id   AF-A0A966SRJ8-F1
#
_cell.length_a   1.000
_cell.length_b   1.000
_cell.length_c   1.000
_cell.angle_alpha   90.00
_cell.angle_beta   90.00
_cell.angle_gamma   90.00
#
_symmetry.space_group_name_H-M   'P 1'
#
loop_
_entity.id
_entity.type
_entity.pdbx_description
1 polymer ?
#
loop_
_entity_poly.entity_id
_entity_poly.type
_entity_poly.pdbx_seq_one_letter_code
_entity_poly.pdbx_strand_id
1 'polypeptide(L)'
;MSRDWHEHKYCSAENLWHWVDQQVEQIESALDEAKHAQCESYKMTLFARKEMVSKIADWIIENETTLGEVATRWELGEKEEE
;
A
#
# COMPACT_ATOMS: atom_id res chain seq x y z
N MET A 1 -5.96 -16.31 -19.42
CA MET A 1 -6.99 -15.28 -19.65
C MET A 1 -6.52 -14.01 -18.96
N SER A 2 -5.95 -13.06 -19.70
CA SER A 2 -5.62 -11.73 -19.17
C SER A 2 -6.94 -10.99 -18.95
N ARG A 3 -7.16 -10.46 -17.75
CA ARG A 3 -8.32 -9.58 -17.51
C ARG A 3 -8.17 -8.34 -18.39
N ASP A 4 -9.27 -7.90 -19.00
CA ASP A 4 -9.31 -6.66 -19.78
C ASP A 4 -8.99 -5.49 -18.85
N TRP A 5 -7.94 -4.74 -19.20
CA TRP A 5 -7.46 -3.58 -18.43
C TRP A 5 -8.50 -2.45 -18.30
N HIS A 6 -9.61 -2.53 -19.03
CA HIS A 6 -10.68 -1.53 -19.03
C HIS A 6 -11.63 -1.61 -17.82
N GLU A 7 -11.54 -2.63 -16.97
CA GLU A 7 -12.31 -2.73 -15.72
C GLU A 7 -11.58 -2.20 -14.47
N HIS A 8 -10.41 -1.58 -14.64
CA HIS A 8 -9.67 -1.04 -13.50
C HIS A 8 -10.35 0.21 -12.94
N LYS A 9 -11.07 0.03 -11.83
CA LYS A 9 -11.42 1.12 -10.92
C LYS A 9 -10.13 1.85 -10.55
N TYR A 10 -10.06 3.16 -10.80
CA TYR A 10 -8.97 4.00 -10.35
C TYR A 10 -8.69 3.74 -8.87
N CYS A 11 -7.46 3.33 -8.55
CA CYS A 11 -7.01 3.16 -7.18
C CYS A 11 -6.19 4.39 -6.80
N SER A 12 -6.68 5.20 -5.86
CA SER A 12 -5.90 6.31 -5.31
C SER A 12 -4.79 5.77 -4.39
N ALA A 13 -3.74 6.57 -4.17
CA ALA A 13 -2.72 6.27 -3.17
C ALA A 13 -3.35 6.07 -1.78
N GLU A 14 -4.36 6.88 -1.44
CA GLU A 14 -5.15 6.74 -0.21
C GLU A 14 -5.82 5.36 -0.08
N ASN A 15 -6.42 4.83 -1.16
CA ASN A 15 -7.01 3.49 -1.14
C ASN A 15 -5.95 2.41 -0.90
N LEU A 16 -4.75 2.57 -1.46
CA LEU A 16 -3.63 1.65 -1.24
C LEU A 16 -3.10 1.73 0.20
N TRP A 17 -2.94 2.93 0.74
CA TRP A 17 -2.55 3.15 2.14
C TRP A 17 -3.56 2.54 3.11
N HIS A 18 -4.86 2.76 2.89
CA HIS A 18 -5.90 2.13 3.70
C HIS A 18 -5.86 0.60 3.63
N TRP A 19 -5.58 0.04 2.46
CA TRP A 19 -5.41 -1.40 2.33
C TRP A 19 -4.18 -1.91 3.09
N VAL A 20 -3.04 -1.20 2.99
CA VAL A 20 -1.81 -1.53 3.74
C VAL A 20 -2.10 -1.57 5.25
N ASP A 21 -2.75 -0.54 5.78
CA ASP A 21 -3.09 -0.47 7.21
C ASP A 21 -3.96 -1.65 7.66
N GLN A 22 -5.00 -1.97 6.89
CA GLN A 22 -5.86 -3.13 7.16
C GLN A 22 -5.09 -4.45 7.14
N GLN A 23 -4.13 -4.60 6.22
CA GLN A 23 -3.30 -5.79 6.17
C GLN A 23 -2.37 -5.90 7.38
N VAL A 24 -1.76 -4.78 7.80
CA VAL A 24 -0.90 -4.74 9.00
C VAL A 24 -1.71 -5.14 10.22
N GLU A 25 -2.88 -4.54 10.44
CA GLU A 25 -3.75 -4.85 11.58
C GLU A 25 -4.16 -6.34 11.61
N GLN A 26 -4.56 -6.90 10.47
CA GLN A 26 -4.91 -8.32 10.36
C GLN A 26 -3.74 -9.24 10.69
N ILE A 27 -2.53 -8.91 10.24
CA ILE A 27 -1.34 -9.72 10.50
C ILE A 27 -0.95 -9.65 11.98
N GLU A 28 -1.04 -8.47 12.59
CA GLU A 28 -0.72 -8.29 14.00
C GLU A 28 -1.70 -9.02 14.91
N SER A 29 -3.00 -8.92 14.62
CA SER A 29 -4.03 -9.70 15.29
C SER A 29 -3.78 -11.22 15.15
N ALA A 30 -3.47 -11.69 13.95
CA ALA A 30 -3.18 -13.11 13.71
C ALA A 30 -1.89 -13.58 14.41
N LEU A 31 -0.87 -12.71 14.53
CA LEU A 31 0.35 -13.01 15.27
C LEU A 31 0.08 -13.11 16.77
N ASP A 32 -0.77 -12.25 17.31
CA ASP A 32 -1.19 -12.32 18.71
C ASP A 32 -1.97 -13.60 19.01
N GLU A 33 -2.90 -14.00 18.14
CA GLU A 33 -3.57 -15.29 18.23
C GLU A 33 -2.58 -16.47 18.12
N ALA A 34 -1.62 -16.37 17.20
CA ALA A 34 -0.59 -17.38 17.00
C ALA A 34 0.40 -17.50 18.16
N LYS A 35 0.55 -16.49 19.04
CA LYS A 35 1.36 -16.63 20.27
C LYS A 35 0.79 -17.71 21.19
N HIS A 36 -0.52 -17.91 21.16
CA HIS A 36 -1.21 -18.93 21.94
C HIS A 36 -1.22 -20.31 21.25
N ALA A 37 -0.92 -20.38 19.96
CA ALA A 37 -0.86 -21.62 19.19
C ALA A 37 0.59 -22.10 18.98
N GLN A 38 0.89 -23.38 19.24
CA GLN A 38 2.19 -24.00 18.96
C GLN A 38 2.39 -24.33 17.47
N CYS A 39 2.23 -23.36 16.57
CA CYS A 39 2.45 -23.58 15.14
C CYS A 39 3.47 -22.58 14.57
N GLU A 40 4.74 -22.94 14.61
CA GLU A 40 5.85 -22.10 14.12
C GLU A 40 5.79 -21.85 12.60
N SER A 41 5.31 -22.82 11.81
CA SER A 41 5.14 -22.64 10.36
C SER A 41 4.10 -21.57 10.01
N TYR A 42 3.05 -21.45 10.84
CA TYR A 42 2.04 -20.40 10.69
C TYR A 42 2.61 -19.01 10.99
N LYS A 43 3.38 -18.87 12.08
CA LYS A 43 4.08 -17.60 12.41
C LYS A 43 5.03 -17.17 11.29
N MET A 44 5.80 -18.10 10.73
CA MET A 44 6.70 -17.80 9.61
C MET A 44 5.95 -17.28 8.38
N THR A 45 4.76 -17.80 8.11
CA THR A 45 3.91 -17.34 7.00
C THR A 45 3.39 -15.91 7.27
N LEU A 46 3.00 -15.60 8.50
CA LEU A 46 2.59 -14.25 8.89
C LEU A 46 3.73 -13.24 8.78
N PHE A 47 4.95 -13.61 9.16
CA PHE A 47 6.13 -12.76 8.96
C PHE A 47 6.44 -12.52 7.49
N ALA A 48 6.38 -13.55 6.65
CA ALA A 48 6.56 -13.39 5.21
C ALA A 48 5.50 -12.46 4.60
N ARG A 49 4.24 -12.58 5.04
CA ARG A 49 3.16 -11.67 4.61
C ARG A 49 3.42 -10.23 5.07
N LYS A 50 3.92 -10.03 6.29
CA LYS A 50 4.32 -8.70 6.78
C LYS A 50 5.40 -8.07 5.91
N GLU A 51 6.43 -8.84 5.54
CA GLU A 51 7.49 -8.37 4.65
C GLU A 51 6.96 -7.95 3.27
N MET A 52 6.01 -8.71 2.70
CA MET A 52 5.38 -8.35 1.43
C MET A 52 4.60 -7.03 1.52
N VAL A 53 3.84 -6.83 2.60
CA VAL A 53 3.09 -5.59 2.82
C VAL A 53 4.05 -4.41 3.00
N SER A 54 5.16 -4.58 3.72
CA SER A 54 6.20 -3.55 3.84
C SER A 54 6.78 -3.17 2.47
N LYS A 55 7.10 -4.13 1.60
CA LYS A 55 7.59 -3.83 0.25
C LYS A 55 6.58 -3.06 -0.60
N ILE A 56 5.28 -3.35 -0.43
CA ILE A 56 4.21 -2.61 -1.10
C ILE A 56 4.17 -1.17 -0.56
N ALA A 57 4.28 -0.97 0.75
CA ALA A 57 4.33 0.35 1.36
C ALA A 57 5.54 1.16 0.86
N ASP A 58 6.73 0.54 0.83
CA ASP A 58 7.95 1.17 0.29
C ASP A 58 7.76 1.59 -1.17
N TRP A 59 7.17 0.72 -1.99
CA TRP A 59 6.85 1.05 -3.38
C TRP A 59 5.85 2.21 -3.48
N ILE A 60 4.82 2.27 -2.63
CA ILE A 60 3.88 3.40 -2.60
C ILE A 60 4.63 4.68 -2.24
N ILE A 61 5.49 4.68 -1.23
CA ILE A 61 6.29 5.86 -0.83
C ILE A 61 7.15 6.35 -2.00
N GLU A 62 7.79 5.45 -2.74
CA GLU A 62 8.66 5.79 -3.88
C GLU A 62 7.90 6.29 -5.10
N ASN A 63 6.62 5.92 -5.25
CA ASN A 63 5.84 6.17 -6.47
C ASN A 63 4.64 7.11 -6.25
N GLU A 64 4.31 7.44 -5.01
CA GLU A 64 3.31 8.44 -4.66
C GLU A 64 3.84 9.81 -5.08
N THR A 65 3.47 10.22 -6.29
CA THR A 65 3.70 11.59 -6.74
C THR A 65 2.71 12.47 -6.02
N THR A 66 3.21 13.43 -5.24
CA THR A 66 2.34 14.37 -4.54
C THR A 66 1.53 15.18 -5.56
N LEU A 67 0.31 15.60 -5.20
CA LEU A 67 -0.49 16.46 -6.08
C LEU A 67 0.26 17.76 -6.45
N GLY A 68 1.16 18.25 -5.58
CA GLY A 68 2.03 19.39 -5.87
C GLY A 68 3.08 19.12 -6.94
N GLU A 69 3.68 17.93 -6.96
CA GLU A 69 4.61 17.51 -8.02
C GLU A 69 3.90 17.28 -9.36
N VAL A 70 2.68 16.73 -9.33
CA VAL A 70 1.84 16.62 -10.53
C VAL A 70 1.46 18.01 -11.04
N ALA A 71 1.03 18.93 -10.17
CA ALA A 71 0.67 20.29 -10.54
C ALA A 71 1.86 21.05 -11.16
N THR A 72 3.05 20.93 -10.57
CA THR A 72 4.28 21.53 -11.08
C THR A 72 4.68 20.94 -12.43
N ARG A 73 4.62 19.61 -12.58
CA ARG A 73 4.95 18.91 -13.83
C ARG A 73 4.00 19.24 -14.98
N TRP A 74 2.75 19.58 -14.67
CA TRP A 74 1.72 19.88 -15.66
C TRP A 74 1.52 21.40 -15.84
N GLU A 75 2.36 22.23 -15.22
CA GLU A 75 2.25 23.69 -15.23
C GLU A 75 0.85 24.18 -14.78
N LEU A 76 0.20 23.40 -13.91
CA LEU A 76 -1.10 23.71 -13.32
C LEU A 76 -0.88 24.54 -12.06
N GLY A 77 -0.68 25.85 -12.26
CA GLY A 77 -0.57 26.85 -11.21
C GLY A 77 -0.39 28.22 -11.85
N GLU A 78 -1.19 29.20 -11.44
CA GLU A 78 -1.05 30.57 -11.92
C GLU A 78 0.38 31.04 -11.65
N LYS A 79 1.10 31.44 -12.70
CA LYS A 79 2.29 32.26 -12.52
C LYS A 79 1.80 33.56 -11.92
N GLU A 80 2.00 33.77 -10.63
CA GLU A 80 1.96 35.12 -10.08
C GLU A 80 3.04 35.91 -10.83
N GLU A 81 2.59 36.81 -11.71
CA GLU A 81 3.42 37.84 -12.31
C GLU A 81 3.75 38.87 -11.22
N GLU A 82 4.99 38.88 -10.74
CA GLU A 82 5.64 40.06 -10.13
C GLU A 82 6.76 40.59 -11.04
#